data_AF-A0AAD6JRA1-F1
#
_entry.id   AF-A0AAD6JRA1-F1
#
_cell.length_a   1.000
_cell.length_b   1.000
_cell.length_c   1.000
_cell.angle_alpha   90.00
_cell.angle_beta   90.00
_cell.angle_gamma   90.00
#
_symmetry.space_group_name_H-M   'P 1'
#
loop_
_entity.id
_entity.type
_entity.pdbx_description
1 polymer ?
#
loop_
_entity_poly.entity_id
_entity_poly.type
_entity_poly.pdbx_seq_one_letter_code
_entity_poly.pdbx_strand_id
1 'polypeptide(L)'
;MAMLSTSLSGPKSATSYCAPEFSGLRRLCPNSNNVNGNSHSQSFLRFCSPRKPLKSVVAMAGTGTFFVGGNWKCNGTKESITKLVSDLNSAKLESDVDVVVAPPFVYIDQVKSSLNGRIEIAAQNSWVSKGGAFTGEISVEQLKDTGCKWVILGHSERRHVIGEDNQFIGKKAAYALGQGLGVIACIGELLEEREAGKTFDVCYQQLKAFADAVPSWDNIVIAYEPVWAIGTGVVATPVQAQEVHVAVRDWLKNNVSAEVASKTRIIYGGSVNGGNCAELAKQEDIDGFLVGGASLEGLIGTPMLNADPHLPSVCLRLSREKALLPLRNTNQDSRRRYYRAPWQLLSKLLLRLLFLCLVTRGLCDCSLDKINIGTVRSGREISGQAEWNVTVVNNCQCPQSQIQLSCTGFQTVENIDPSILSKQGDTCLLINGSSLLASASVDFSYAWDPPFLLLPLASVIHGC
;
A
#
# COMPACT_ATOMS: atom_id res chain seq x y z
N MET A 1 9.99 -30.86 -44.08
CA MET A 1 9.81 -31.86 -45.16
C MET A 1 9.64 -33.21 -44.48
N ALA A 2 8.57 -34.00 -44.56
CA ALA A 2 7.28 -34.02 -45.29
C ALA A 2 6.24 -34.63 -44.32
N MET A 3 5.06 -34.05 -44.07
CA MET A 3 3.79 -34.24 -44.79
C MET A 3 3.46 -35.69 -45.16
N LEU A 4 2.49 -36.29 -44.48
CA LEU A 4 1.39 -37.04 -45.09
C LEU A 4 0.23 -37.26 -44.09
N SER A 5 -0.93 -36.80 -44.54
CA SER A 5 -2.27 -36.82 -43.94
C SER A 5 -2.98 -38.16 -44.12
N THR A 6 -3.96 -38.46 -43.27
CA THR A 6 -5.27 -38.99 -43.73
C THR A 6 -6.35 -38.80 -42.66
N SER A 7 -7.46 -38.19 -43.09
CA SER A 7 -8.75 -38.01 -42.43
C SER A 7 -9.65 -39.23 -42.60
N LEU A 8 -10.66 -39.42 -41.74
CA LEU A 8 -12.06 -39.71 -42.13
C LEU A 8 -13.03 -39.71 -40.92
N SER A 9 -13.88 -38.68 -40.87
CA SER A 9 -15.35 -38.63 -40.61
C SER A 9 -16.08 -39.57 -39.61
N GLY A 10 -16.72 -38.93 -38.60
CA GLY A 10 -18.18 -38.91 -38.26
C GLY A 10 -18.96 -40.20 -37.92
N PRO A 11 -20.11 -40.16 -37.18
CA PRO A 11 -21.13 -39.11 -37.23
C PRO A 11 -21.73 -38.63 -35.87
N LYS A 12 -22.70 -37.72 -36.02
CA LYS A 12 -23.39 -36.82 -35.08
C LYS A 12 -24.43 -37.48 -34.16
N SER A 13 -24.72 -36.84 -33.03
CA SER A 13 -26.04 -36.82 -32.38
C SER A 13 -26.24 -35.51 -31.62
N ALA A 14 -27.43 -34.92 -31.78
CA ALA A 14 -27.86 -33.62 -31.28
C ALA A 14 -29.06 -33.79 -30.34
N THR A 15 -29.21 -32.90 -29.35
CA THR A 15 -30.45 -32.49 -28.64
C THR A 15 -30.02 -31.45 -27.60
N SER A 16 -30.38 -30.16 -27.65
CA SER A 16 -31.67 -29.45 -27.61
C SER A 16 -31.91 -28.78 -26.24
N TYR A 17 -31.83 -27.44 -26.25
CA TYR A 17 -32.51 -26.41 -25.44
C TYR A 17 -33.22 -26.76 -24.12
N CYS A 18 -32.92 -26.00 -23.06
CA CYS A 18 -33.88 -25.04 -22.45
C CYS A 18 -33.22 -24.17 -21.38
N ALA A 19 -33.41 -22.85 -21.48
CA ALA A 19 -33.30 -21.89 -20.38
C ALA A 19 -34.60 -21.92 -19.54
N PRO A 20 -34.60 -21.35 -18.32
CA PRO A 20 -35.48 -20.18 -18.16
C PRO A 20 -34.92 -19.05 -17.29
N GLU A 21 -35.61 -17.92 -17.45
CA GLU A 21 -35.45 -16.60 -16.85
C GLU A 21 -35.84 -16.50 -15.36
N PHE A 22 -35.26 -15.46 -14.73
CA PHE A 22 -35.75 -14.57 -13.66
C PHE A 22 -37.07 -14.87 -12.90
N SER A 23 -36.97 -14.87 -11.57
CA SER A 23 -37.85 -14.18 -10.58
C SER A 23 -37.27 -14.49 -9.18
N GLY A 24 -37.10 -13.58 -8.21
CA GLY A 24 -38.08 -12.69 -7.60
C GLY A 24 -38.27 -13.08 -6.12
N LEU A 25 -37.62 -12.32 -5.21
CA LEU A 25 -38.02 -11.96 -3.84
C LEU A 25 -38.67 -12.98 -2.86
N ARG A 26 -38.02 -13.07 -1.68
CA ARG A 26 -38.55 -13.22 -0.29
C ARG A 26 -39.35 -14.47 0.11
N ARG A 27 -38.86 -15.14 1.16
CA ARG A 27 -39.57 -15.67 2.37
C ARG A 27 -38.49 -16.22 3.32
N LEU A 28 -38.06 -15.53 4.38
CA LEU A 28 -38.65 -15.46 5.73
C LEU A 28 -39.20 -16.81 6.25
N CYS A 29 -38.39 -17.45 7.11
CA CYS A 29 -38.77 -18.58 7.95
C CYS A 29 -39.82 -18.15 9.01
N PRO A 30 -40.81 -19.00 9.35
CA PRO A 30 -41.71 -18.74 10.47
C PRO A 30 -41.11 -19.23 11.79
N ASN A 31 -41.13 -18.35 12.79
CA ASN A 31 -40.91 -18.69 14.19
C ASN A 31 -42.16 -19.39 14.75
N SER A 32 -41.97 -20.53 15.40
CA SER A 32 -42.98 -21.19 16.20
C SER A 32 -43.09 -20.52 17.58
N ASN A 33 -44.30 -20.13 17.95
CA ASN A 33 -44.70 -19.94 19.33
C ASN A 33 -45.93 -20.83 19.56
N ASN A 34 -45.86 -21.71 20.56
CA ASN A 34 -46.95 -21.73 21.54
C ASN A 34 -46.48 -22.25 22.88
N VAL A 35 -46.82 -21.49 23.92
CA VAL A 35 -46.53 -21.70 25.33
C VAL A 35 -47.81 -22.20 26.01
N ASN A 36 -47.68 -23.09 26.99
CA ASN A 36 -48.55 -23.22 28.17
C ASN A 36 -47.65 -23.77 29.30
N GLY A 37 -47.58 -23.25 30.52
CA GLY A 37 -48.29 -22.15 31.16
C GLY A 37 -47.78 -21.96 32.60
N ASN A 38 -48.47 -21.07 33.31
CA ASN A 38 -48.48 -20.83 34.76
C ASN A 38 -47.35 -20.01 35.44
N SER A 39 -47.73 -18.76 35.70
CA SER A 39 -48.06 -18.23 37.05
C SER A 39 -47.16 -17.15 37.66
N HIS A 40 -47.89 -16.17 38.21
CA HIS A 40 -47.54 -15.13 39.19
C HIS A 40 -46.76 -13.87 38.75
N SER A 41 -47.57 -12.81 38.63
CA SER A 41 -47.22 -11.40 38.59
C SER A 41 -46.51 -10.94 39.88
N GLN A 42 -45.32 -10.37 39.74
CA GLN A 42 -44.86 -9.25 40.56
C GLN A 42 -44.27 -8.18 39.65
N SER A 43 -44.90 -7.01 39.69
CA SER A 43 -44.52 -5.80 38.98
C SER A 43 -43.27 -5.17 39.58
N PHE A 44 -42.14 -5.27 38.89
CA PHE A 44 -40.98 -4.39 39.09
C PHE A 44 -40.74 -3.57 37.81
N LEU A 45 -41.02 -2.27 37.91
CA LEU A 45 -40.61 -1.26 36.94
C LEU A 45 -39.08 -1.28 36.84
N ARG A 46 -38.52 -1.83 35.75
CA ARG A 46 -37.09 -1.68 35.43
C ARG A 46 -36.90 -0.51 34.47
N PHE A 47 -36.17 0.48 34.97
CA PHE A 47 -35.61 1.61 34.22
C PHE A 47 -34.90 1.14 32.95
N CYS A 48 -35.25 1.74 31.81
CA CYS A 48 -34.46 1.65 30.57
C CYS A 48 -33.08 2.26 30.81
N SER A 49 -32.05 1.41 30.78
CA SER A 49 -30.65 1.85 30.68
C SER A 49 -30.40 2.42 29.27
N PRO A 50 -29.65 3.53 29.12
CA PRO A 50 -29.43 4.14 27.81
C PRO A 50 -28.62 3.17 26.93
N ARG A 51 -29.19 2.85 25.76
CA ARG A 51 -28.54 2.04 24.73
C ARG A 51 -27.21 2.70 24.37
N LYS A 52 -26.10 1.99 24.63
CA LYS A 52 -24.79 2.30 24.04
C LYS A 52 -24.94 2.31 22.51
N PRO A 53 -24.30 3.25 21.81
CA PRO A 53 -24.35 3.27 20.35
C PRO A 53 -23.72 1.98 19.82
N LEU A 54 -24.45 1.25 18.97
CA LEU A 54 -23.90 0.11 18.23
C LEU A 54 -22.78 0.66 17.34
N LYS A 55 -21.55 0.23 17.61
CA LYS A 55 -20.43 0.37 16.67
C LYS A 55 -20.67 -0.64 15.55
N SER A 56 -20.74 -0.21 14.30
CA SER A 56 -20.70 -1.11 13.16
C SER A 56 -19.30 -1.74 13.11
N VAL A 57 -19.21 -3.01 13.50
CA VAL A 57 -18.00 -3.81 13.35
C VAL A 57 -18.03 -4.36 11.93
N VAL A 58 -17.08 -3.97 11.08
CA VAL A 58 -16.88 -4.67 9.80
C VAL A 58 -16.37 -6.06 10.13
N ALA A 59 -17.03 -7.09 9.63
CA ALA A 59 -16.58 -8.47 9.79
C ALA A 59 -15.59 -8.76 8.66
N MET A 60 -14.35 -9.10 9.01
CA MET A 60 -13.36 -9.56 8.03
C MET A 60 -13.84 -10.87 7.41
N ALA A 61 -13.66 -11.02 6.09
CA ALA A 61 -14.01 -12.24 5.36
C ALA A 61 -13.00 -13.36 5.64
N GLY A 62 -11.73 -13.02 5.83
CA GLY A 62 -10.68 -13.92 6.30
C GLY A 62 -10.65 -14.04 7.82
N THR A 63 -10.15 -15.17 8.34
CA THR A 63 -9.92 -15.38 9.78
C THR A 63 -8.46 -15.14 10.18
N GLY A 64 -7.61 -14.72 9.23
CA GLY A 64 -6.18 -14.51 9.47
C GLY A 64 -5.91 -13.23 10.27
N THR A 65 -4.84 -13.25 11.07
CA THR A 65 -4.32 -12.06 11.75
C THR A 65 -3.92 -10.99 10.72
N PHE A 66 -4.21 -9.72 10.99
CA PHE A 66 -3.84 -8.62 10.10
C PHE A 66 -2.32 -8.59 9.88
N PHE A 67 -1.85 -8.36 8.65
CA PHE A 67 -0.44 -8.47 8.30
C PHE A 67 0.09 -7.19 7.64
N VAL A 68 1.17 -6.61 8.18
CA VAL A 68 1.80 -5.42 7.61
C VAL A 68 3.27 -5.71 7.30
N GLY A 69 3.59 -5.80 6.01
CA GLY A 69 4.94 -5.89 5.48
C GLY A 69 5.47 -4.53 5.05
N GLY A 70 6.71 -4.17 5.40
CA GLY A 70 7.43 -3.01 4.87
C GLY A 70 8.53 -3.45 3.90
N ASN A 71 8.34 -3.22 2.60
CA ASN A 71 9.36 -3.50 1.58
C ASN A 71 10.25 -2.27 1.37
N TRP A 72 11.48 -2.31 1.89
CA TRP A 72 12.42 -1.19 1.77
C TRP A 72 13.01 -1.06 0.37
N LYS A 73 12.84 -2.07 -0.49
CA LYS A 73 13.40 -2.14 -1.85
C LYS A 73 14.91 -1.87 -1.84
N CYS A 74 15.44 -1.30 -2.92
CA CYS A 74 16.83 -0.89 -3.03
C CYS A 74 17.08 0.47 -2.34
N ASN A 75 16.72 0.61 -1.06
CA ASN A 75 16.93 1.84 -0.29
C ASN A 75 17.64 1.60 1.04
N GLY A 76 18.31 2.65 1.50
CA GLY A 76 18.90 2.73 2.83
C GLY A 76 20.42 2.61 2.83
N THR A 77 21.01 3.23 3.85
CA THR A 77 22.41 3.09 4.24
C THR A 77 22.47 2.63 5.70
N LYS A 78 23.65 2.25 6.20
CA LYS A 78 23.79 1.88 7.62
C LYS A 78 23.22 2.94 8.57
N GLU A 79 23.44 4.21 8.29
CA GLU A 79 22.96 5.32 9.11
C GLU A 79 21.44 5.47 9.03
N SER A 80 20.88 5.54 7.81
CA SER A 80 19.43 5.72 7.65
C SER A 80 18.65 4.53 8.20
N ILE A 81 19.17 3.30 8.05
CA ILE A 81 18.58 2.09 8.60
C ILE A 81 18.67 2.05 10.12
N THR A 82 19.78 2.51 10.72
CA THR A 82 19.88 2.61 12.18
C THR A 82 18.80 3.51 12.75
N LYS A 83 18.57 4.67 12.10
CA LYS A 83 17.49 5.58 12.47
C LYS A 83 16.11 4.91 12.31
N LEU A 84 15.85 4.28 11.16
CA LEU A 84 14.60 3.57 10.89
C LEU A 84 14.31 2.47 11.93
N VAL A 85 15.31 1.65 12.27
CA VAL A 85 15.18 0.61 13.29
C VAL A 85 14.95 1.20 14.68
N SER A 86 15.60 2.32 15.02
CA SER A 86 15.35 3.02 16.28
C SER A 86 13.90 3.51 16.39
N ASP A 87 13.35 4.05 15.29
CA ASP A 87 11.97 4.52 15.24
C ASP A 87 10.99 3.35 15.36
N LEU A 88 11.23 2.25 14.62
CA LEU A 88 10.42 1.02 14.70
C LEU A 88 10.45 0.39 16.10
N ASN A 89 11.60 0.38 16.77
CA ASN A 89 11.73 -0.13 18.13
C ASN A 89 10.99 0.72 19.16
N SER A 90 10.86 2.02 18.89
CA SER A 90 10.17 2.98 19.77
C SER A 90 8.65 3.00 19.52
N ALA A 91 8.19 2.41 18.41
CA ALA A 91 6.78 2.35 18.06
C ALA A 91 6.02 1.38 18.98
N LYS A 92 4.83 1.79 19.40
CA LYS A 92 3.87 0.90 20.06
C LYS A 92 3.00 0.23 19.00
N LEU A 93 3.14 -1.09 18.89
CA LEU A 93 2.43 -1.93 17.92
C LEU A 93 1.26 -2.62 18.62
N GLU A 94 0.09 -2.67 17.98
CA GLU A 94 -1.00 -3.52 18.46
C GLU A 94 -0.58 -5.00 18.43
N SER A 95 -1.11 -5.80 19.35
CA SER A 95 -0.67 -7.19 19.53
C SER A 95 -1.22 -8.17 18.50
N ASP A 96 -2.29 -7.79 17.80
CA ASP A 96 -3.06 -8.58 16.84
C ASP A 96 -2.68 -8.28 15.38
N VAL A 97 -1.46 -7.80 15.16
CA VAL A 97 -0.91 -7.51 13.83
C VAL A 97 0.43 -8.22 13.65
N ASP A 98 0.58 -9.03 12.61
CA ASP A 98 1.88 -9.54 12.22
C ASP A 98 2.63 -8.44 11.47
N VAL A 99 3.83 -8.08 11.94
CA VAL A 99 4.63 -6.99 11.37
C VAL A 99 5.95 -7.54 10.84
N VAL A 100 6.24 -7.26 9.59
CA VAL A 100 7.42 -7.76 8.87
C VAL A 100 8.12 -6.62 8.15
N VAL A 101 9.46 -6.59 8.14
CA VAL A 101 10.25 -5.66 7.31
C VAL A 101 11.21 -6.40 6.40
N ALA A 102 11.39 -5.90 5.18
CA ALA A 102 12.26 -6.47 4.17
C ALA A 102 13.41 -5.52 3.79
N PRO A 103 14.53 -5.52 4.54
CA PRO A 103 15.72 -4.73 4.20
C PRO A 103 16.47 -5.29 2.97
N PRO A 104 17.33 -4.47 2.33
CA PRO A 104 18.30 -4.98 1.36
C PRO A 104 19.22 -6.03 1.99
N PHE A 105 19.66 -7.02 1.20
CA PHE A 105 20.44 -8.17 1.69
C PHE A 105 21.63 -7.79 2.58
N VAL A 106 22.40 -6.78 2.17
CA VAL A 106 23.61 -6.32 2.86
C VAL A 106 23.34 -5.69 4.24
N TYR A 107 22.08 -5.44 4.58
CA TYR A 107 21.66 -4.85 5.85
C TYR A 107 20.78 -5.77 6.70
N ILE A 108 20.46 -6.99 6.25
CA ILE A 108 19.66 -7.96 7.03
C ILE A 108 20.29 -8.19 8.40
N ASP A 109 21.60 -8.43 8.46
CA ASP A 109 22.32 -8.71 9.71
C ASP A 109 22.31 -7.53 10.69
N GLN A 110 22.50 -6.31 10.16
CA GLN A 110 22.41 -5.08 10.96
C GLN A 110 21.01 -4.90 11.56
N VAL A 111 19.97 -5.11 10.75
CA VAL A 111 18.57 -5.02 11.19
C VAL A 111 18.28 -6.11 12.21
N LYS A 112 18.67 -7.36 11.95
CA LYS A 112 18.45 -8.48 12.88
C LYS A 112 19.08 -8.26 14.24
N SER A 113 20.27 -7.67 14.27
CA SER A 113 21.01 -7.39 15.50
C SER A 113 20.40 -6.28 16.35
N SER A 114 19.63 -5.37 15.73
CA SER A 114 19.18 -4.13 16.36
C SER A 114 17.66 -4.04 16.55
N LEU A 115 16.88 -4.75 15.72
CA LEU A 115 15.42 -4.74 15.74
C LEU A 115 14.89 -5.61 16.88
N ASN A 116 13.84 -5.14 17.55
CA ASN A 116 13.18 -5.89 18.62
C ASN A 116 12.57 -7.20 18.08
N GLY A 117 12.36 -8.16 18.98
CA GLY A 117 11.79 -9.47 18.60
C GLY A 117 10.31 -9.46 18.20
N ARG A 118 9.64 -8.29 18.22
CA ARG A 118 8.22 -8.14 17.89
C ARG A 118 7.98 -8.02 16.38
N ILE A 119 8.99 -7.57 15.63
CA ILE A 119 8.95 -7.40 14.19
C ILE A 119 9.79 -8.50 13.55
N GLU A 120 9.21 -9.22 12.58
CA GLU A 120 9.92 -10.25 11.85
C GLU A 120 10.65 -9.68 10.63
N ILE A 121 11.64 -10.41 10.14
CA ILE A 121 12.47 -9.96 9.00
C ILE A 121 12.19 -10.87 7.80
N ALA A 122 11.93 -10.22 6.67
CA ALA A 122 11.84 -10.84 5.37
C ALA A 122 13.09 -10.53 4.54
N ALA A 123 13.43 -11.43 3.62
CA ALA A 123 14.29 -11.11 2.50
C ALA A 123 13.46 -10.55 1.33
N GLN A 124 14.08 -9.73 0.47
CA GLN A 124 13.40 -9.16 -0.70
C GLN A 124 13.32 -10.12 -1.91
N ASN A 125 14.12 -11.19 -1.91
CA ASN A 125 14.12 -12.26 -2.91
C ASN A 125 14.92 -13.46 -2.37
N SER A 126 14.82 -14.63 -3.01
CA SER A 126 15.71 -15.77 -2.79
C SER A 126 15.95 -16.57 -4.06
N TRP A 127 17.01 -17.37 -4.06
CA TRP A 127 17.29 -18.32 -5.13
C TRP A 127 16.30 -19.49 -5.17
N VAL A 128 16.21 -20.15 -6.33
CA VAL A 128 15.25 -21.23 -6.61
C VAL A 128 15.65 -22.59 -6.01
N SER A 129 16.89 -22.75 -5.58
CA SER A 129 17.43 -24.03 -5.09
C SER A 129 18.44 -23.83 -3.97
N LYS A 130 19.00 -24.95 -3.53
CA LYS A 130 20.19 -24.98 -2.68
C LYS A 130 21.31 -24.14 -3.31
N GLY A 131 22.11 -23.50 -2.45
CA GLY A 131 23.28 -22.71 -2.86
C GLY A 131 24.27 -23.48 -3.74
N GLY A 132 25.08 -22.75 -4.51
CA GLY A 132 25.98 -23.31 -5.51
C GLY A 132 26.60 -22.23 -6.41
N ALA A 133 26.86 -22.57 -7.66
CA ALA A 133 27.47 -21.67 -8.64
C ALA A 133 26.47 -20.64 -9.22
N PHE A 134 25.97 -19.75 -8.36
CA PHE A 134 24.96 -18.73 -8.69
C PHE A 134 25.43 -17.36 -8.17
N THR A 135 26.47 -16.82 -8.78
CA THR A 135 27.09 -15.55 -8.36
C THR A 135 26.06 -14.42 -8.29
N GLY A 136 25.95 -13.78 -7.14
CA GLY A 136 25.02 -12.66 -6.89
C GLY A 136 23.67 -13.07 -6.27
N GLU A 137 23.33 -14.35 -6.28
CA GLU A 137 22.09 -14.86 -5.68
C GLU A 137 22.28 -15.23 -4.20
N ILE A 138 21.18 -15.17 -3.45
CA ILE A 138 21.14 -15.51 -2.03
C ILE A 138 20.21 -16.71 -1.82
N SER A 139 20.69 -17.76 -1.19
CA SER A 139 19.92 -18.98 -0.96
C SER A 139 19.04 -18.88 0.29
N VAL A 140 18.00 -19.71 0.33
CA VAL A 140 17.08 -19.75 1.49
C VAL A 140 17.81 -20.13 2.77
N GLU A 141 18.82 -21.00 2.70
CA GLU A 141 19.63 -21.37 3.87
C GLU A 141 20.40 -20.16 4.44
N GLN A 142 20.95 -19.29 3.59
CA GLN A 142 21.64 -18.07 4.03
C GLN A 142 20.66 -17.08 4.69
N LEU A 143 19.43 -17.00 4.19
CA LEU A 143 18.38 -16.15 4.78
C LEU A 143 17.97 -16.66 6.16
N LYS A 144 17.84 -17.97 6.33
CA LYS A 144 17.54 -18.58 7.63
C LYS A 144 18.69 -18.39 8.62
N ASP A 145 19.92 -18.54 8.16
CA ASP A 145 21.13 -18.33 8.97
C ASP A 145 21.20 -16.90 9.53
N THR A 146 20.79 -15.92 8.74
CA THR A 146 20.66 -14.51 9.16
C THR A 146 19.40 -14.20 9.96
N GLY A 147 18.56 -15.20 10.25
CA GLY A 147 17.38 -15.08 11.10
C GLY A 147 16.13 -14.52 10.41
N CYS A 148 16.09 -14.52 9.07
CA CYS A 148 14.86 -14.22 8.32
C CYS A 148 13.82 -15.32 8.55
N LYS A 149 12.55 -14.91 8.65
CA LYS A 149 11.40 -15.82 8.72
C LYS A 149 10.54 -15.80 7.45
N TRP A 150 10.70 -14.76 6.64
CA TRP A 150 9.91 -14.53 5.43
C TRP A 150 10.80 -14.26 4.21
N VAL A 151 10.22 -14.40 3.03
CA VAL A 151 10.79 -13.89 1.78
C VAL A 151 9.68 -13.35 0.88
N ILE A 152 9.91 -12.19 0.27
CA ILE A 152 9.05 -11.63 -0.78
C ILE A 152 9.43 -12.28 -2.11
N LEU A 153 8.46 -12.85 -2.83
CA LEU A 153 8.69 -13.51 -4.11
C LEU A 153 7.66 -13.08 -5.15
N GLY A 154 8.14 -12.89 -6.38
CA GLY A 154 7.32 -12.42 -7.49
C GLY A 154 6.86 -10.98 -7.37
N HIS A 155 7.56 -10.14 -6.60
CA HIS A 155 7.31 -8.70 -6.56
C HIS A 155 7.31 -8.13 -7.99
N SER A 156 6.40 -7.19 -8.26
CA SER A 156 6.22 -6.55 -9.57
C SER A 156 7.54 -6.12 -10.24
N GLU A 157 8.46 -5.48 -9.52
CA GLU A 157 9.78 -5.08 -10.03
C GLU A 157 10.61 -6.28 -10.51
N ARG A 158 10.51 -7.44 -9.84
CA ARG A 158 11.22 -8.65 -10.29
C ARG A 158 10.59 -9.27 -11.54
N ARG A 159 9.27 -9.20 -11.67
CA ARG A 159 8.55 -9.67 -12.87
C ARG A 159 8.83 -8.79 -14.08
N HIS A 160 8.68 -7.48 -13.92
CA HIS A 160 8.60 -6.56 -15.06
C HIS A 160 9.91 -5.82 -15.35
N VAL A 161 10.78 -5.60 -14.34
CA VAL A 161 12.10 -4.96 -14.57
C VAL A 161 13.18 -6.03 -14.77
N ILE A 162 13.18 -7.09 -13.95
CA ILE A 162 14.18 -8.16 -14.05
C ILE A 162 13.77 -9.26 -15.03
N GLY A 163 12.47 -9.50 -15.23
CA GLY A 163 11.97 -10.50 -16.16
C GLY A 163 11.78 -11.90 -15.56
N GLU A 164 11.55 -12.02 -14.24
CA GLU A 164 11.27 -13.32 -13.62
C GLU A 164 9.88 -13.83 -14.01
N ASP A 165 9.84 -15.03 -14.62
CA ASP A 165 8.60 -15.66 -15.07
C ASP A 165 7.83 -16.38 -13.94
N ASN A 166 6.55 -16.67 -14.23
CA ASN A 166 5.62 -17.30 -13.29
C ASN A 166 6.12 -18.64 -12.75
N GLN A 167 6.62 -19.53 -13.63
CA GLN A 167 7.05 -20.87 -13.24
C GLN A 167 8.33 -20.82 -12.39
N PHE A 168 9.25 -19.92 -12.72
CA PHE A 168 10.46 -19.70 -11.94
C PHE A 168 10.15 -19.20 -10.53
N ILE A 169 9.24 -18.23 -10.41
CA ILE A 169 8.76 -17.70 -9.12
C ILE A 169 8.04 -18.78 -8.30
N GLY A 170 7.17 -19.59 -8.93
CA GLY A 170 6.51 -20.71 -8.26
C GLY A 170 7.50 -21.72 -7.67
N LYS A 171 8.58 -22.05 -8.40
CA LYS A 171 9.66 -22.92 -7.91
C LYS A 171 10.42 -22.30 -6.73
N LYS A 172 10.69 -21.00 -6.77
CA LYS A 172 11.32 -20.29 -5.63
C LYS A 172 10.46 -20.40 -4.37
N ALA A 173 9.15 -20.18 -4.50
CA ALA A 173 8.23 -20.27 -3.37
C ALA A 173 8.16 -21.70 -2.80
N ALA A 174 8.06 -22.70 -3.68
CA ALA A 174 8.08 -24.10 -3.28
C ALA A 174 9.35 -24.45 -2.49
N TYR A 175 10.52 -24.00 -2.98
CA TYR A 175 11.78 -24.22 -2.30
C TYR A 175 11.87 -23.49 -0.95
N ALA A 176 11.47 -22.21 -0.89
CA ALA A 176 11.45 -21.42 0.34
C ALA A 176 10.57 -22.03 1.43
N LEU A 177 9.35 -22.44 1.07
CA LEU A 177 8.42 -23.12 1.97
C LEU A 177 8.96 -24.49 2.41
N GLY A 178 9.54 -25.26 1.49
CA GLY A 178 10.16 -26.55 1.78
C GLY A 178 11.35 -26.45 2.74
N GLN A 179 12.00 -25.29 2.81
CA GLN A 179 13.05 -24.99 3.78
C GLN A 179 12.52 -24.30 5.06
N GLY A 180 11.23 -24.02 5.15
CA GLY A 180 10.58 -23.49 6.35
C GLY A 180 10.57 -21.96 6.48
N LEU A 181 10.79 -21.21 5.39
CA LEU A 181 10.45 -19.78 5.36
C LEU A 181 8.97 -19.60 5.00
N GLY A 182 8.36 -18.55 5.55
CA GLY A 182 7.11 -18.01 5.02
C GLY A 182 7.35 -17.25 3.72
N VAL A 183 6.34 -17.21 2.85
CA VAL A 183 6.42 -16.53 1.54
C VAL A 183 5.36 -15.45 1.45
N ILE A 184 5.79 -14.22 1.14
CA ILE A 184 4.92 -13.13 0.68
C ILE A 184 4.91 -13.22 -0.85
N ALA A 185 3.88 -13.85 -1.39
CA ALA A 185 3.70 -14.14 -2.81
C ALA A 185 2.99 -12.98 -3.51
N CYS A 186 3.74 -12.20 -4.30
CA CYS A 186 3.19 -11.05 -4.99
C CYS A 186 2.57 -11.43 -6.35
N ILE A 187 1.42 -10.83 -6.62
CA ILE A 187 0.67 -10.90 -7.88
C ILE A 187 0.14 -9.53 -8.27
N GLY A 188 -0.16 -9.31 -9.54
CA GLY A 188 -0.76 -8.07 -10.01
C GLY A 188 -0.64 -7.88 -11.51
N GLU A 189 -1.46 -6.97 -12.03
CA GLU A 189 -1.54 -6.62 -13.44
C GLU A 189 -0.90 -5.26 -13.75
N LEU A 190 -0.41 -5.12 -14.99
CA LEU A 190 0.00 -3.84 -15.59
C LEU A 190 -1.21 -2.97 -15.95
N LEU A 191 -0.99 -1.68 -16.20
CA LEU A 191 -2.07 -0.75 -16.55
C LEU A 191 -2.78 -1.20 -17.83
N GLU A 192 -2.01 -1.57 -18.84
CA GLU A 192 -2.52 -1.97 -20.16
C GLU A 192 -3.33 -3.26 -20.07
N GLU A 193 -2.97 -4.16 -19.16
CA GLU A 193 -3.70 -5.39 -18.87
C GLU A 193 -5.03 -5.09 -18.19
N ARG A 194 -5.05 -4.14 -17.24
CA ARG A 194 -6.28 -3.67 -16.59
C ARG A 194 -7.22 -3.00 -17.59
N GLU A 195 -6.72 -2.09 -18.41
CA GLU A 195 -7.49 -1.38 -19.43
C GLU A 195 -8.04 -2.33 -20.50
N ALA A 196 -7.34 -3.44 -20.77
CA ALA A 196 -7.81 -4.52 -21.62
C ALA A 196 -8.79 -5.49 -20.94
N GLY A 197 -9.15 -5.26 -19.67
CA GLY A 197 -10.06 -6.14 -18.91
C GLY A 197 -9.45 -7.47 -18.47
N LYS A 198 -8.11 -7.57 -18.41
CA LYS A 198 -7.36 -8.80 -18.13
C LYS A 198 -6.84 -8.93 -16.70
N THR A 199 -7.24 -8.05 -15.78
CA THR A 199 -6.78 -8.07 -14.37
C THR A 199 -6.86 -9.47 -13.76
N PHE A 200 -8.01 -10.13 -13.87
CA PHE A 200 -8.21 -11.45 -13.29
C PHE A 200 -7.43 -12.54 -14.03
N ASP A 201 -7.37 -12.50 -15.36
CA ASP A 201 -6.61 -13.47 -16.15
C ASP A 201 -5.13 -13.49 -15.73
N VAL A 202 -4.54 -12.30 -15.57
CA VAL A 202 -3.15 -12.13 -15.15
C VAL A 202 -2.96 -12.64 -13.72
N CYS A 203 -3.77 -12.17 -12.78
CA CYS A 203 -3.68 -12.56 -11.38
C CYS A 203 -3.87 -14.08 -11.19
N TYR A 204 -4.83 -14.69 -11.88
CA TYR A 204 -5.09 -16.13 -11.79
C TYR A 204 -3.98 -16.96 -12.41
N GLN A 205 -3.36 -16.51 -13.51
CA GLN A 205 -2.18 -17.19 -14.08
C GLN A 205 -0.99 -17.17 -13.12
N GLN A 206 -0.75 -16.04 -12.45
CA GLN A 206 0.31 -15.91 -11.46
C GLN A 206 0.02 -16.77 -10.21
N LEU A 207 -1.21 -16.75 -9.68
CA LEU A 207 -1.65 -17.60 -8.57
C LEU A 207 -1.56 -19.09 -8.89
N LYS A 208 -1.97 -19.48 -10.10
CA LYS A 208 -1.89 -20.85 -10.57
C LYS A 208 -0.45 -21.37 -10.54
N ALA A 209 0.52 -20.55 -10.93
CA ALA A 209 1.92 -20.96 -10.89
C ALA A 209 2.46 -21.20 -9.48
N PHE A 210 1.96 -20.46 -8.47
CA PHE A 210 2.22 -20.77 -7.07
C PHE A 210 1.51 -22.08 -6.68
N ALA A 211 0.21 -22.19 -6.94
CA ALA A 211 -0.62 -23.34 -6.56
C ALA A 211 -0.09 -24.68 -7.11
N ASP A 212 0.41 -24.67 -8.35
CA ASP A 212 0.95 -25.86 -9.02
C ASP A 212 2.30 -26.30 -8.44
N ALA A 213 3.01 -25.43 -7.71
CA ALA A 213 4.38 -25.67 -7.24
C ALA A 213 4.49 -25.84 -5.71
N VAL A 214 3.73 -25.08 -4.92
CA VAL A 214 3.92 -25.02 -3.46
C VAL A 214 3.39 -26.27 -2.76
N PRO A 215 4.06 -26.74 -1.69
CA PRO A 215 3.64 -27.94 -0.98
C PRO A 215 2.44 -27.71 -0.03
N SER A 216 2.26 -26.46 0.44
CA SER A 216 1.18 -26.04 1.34
C SER A 216 0.99 -24.52 1.25
N TRP A 217 -0.18 -24.04 1.68
CA TRP A 217 -0.54 -22.63 1.78
C TRP A 217 -0.44 -22.06 3.19
N ASP A 218 -0.09 -22.87 4.20
CA ASP A 218 -0.12 -22.48 5.62
C ASP A 218 0.76 -21.25 5.94
N ASN A 219 1.91 -21.14 5.26
CA ASN A 219 2.89 -20.07 5.45
C ASN A 219 2.98 -19.14 4.23
N ILE A 220 1.87 -18.94 3.52
CA ILE A 220 1.78 -18.01 2.39
C ILE A 220 0.92 -16.81 2.77
N VAL A 221 1.42 -15.62 2.45
CA VAL A 221 0.65 -14.37 2.39
C VAL A 221 0.63 -13.93 0.93
N ILE A 222 -0.55 -13.63 0.38
CA ILE A 222 -0.65 -13.11 -0.99
C ILE A 222 -0.62 -11.60 -0.92
N ALA A 223 0.26 -10.95 -1.69
CA ALA A 223 0.26 -9.51 -1.86
C ALA A 223 -0.28 -9.16 -3.25
N TYR A 224 -1.45 -8.52 -3.31
CA TYR A 224 -1.98 -7.97 -4.56
C TYR A 224 -1.40 -6.57 -4.80
N GLU A 225 -0.65 -6.43 -5.88
CA GLU A 225 0.08 -5.23 -6.27
C GLU A 225 -0.43 -4.73 -7.64
N PRO A 226 -1.45 -3.85 -7.71
CA PRO A 226 -1.80 -3.20 -8.98
C PRO A 226 -0.58 -2.41 -9.46
N VAL A 227 0.12 -2.91 -10.48
CA VAL A 227 1.46 -2.39 -10.86
C VAL A 227 1.38 -0.93 -11.26
N TRP A 228 0.27 -0.56 -11.89
CA TRP A 228 -0.08 0.80 -12.27
C TRP A 228 -0.25 1.78 -11.09
N ALA A 229 -0.42 1.28 -9.87
CA ALA A 229 -0.54 2.08 -8.64
C ALA A 229 0.75 2.09 -7.79
N ILE A 230 1.84 1.43 -8.22
CA ILE A 230 3.08 1.35 -7.45
C ILE A 230 3.99 2.53 -7.81
N GLY A 231 4.18 3.47 -6.88
CA GLY A 231 5.12 4.57 -7.06
C GLY A 231 4.72 5.62 -8.11
N THR A 232 3.52 5.50 -8.69
CA THR A 232 2.99 6.42 -9.72
C THR A 232 2.18 7.58 -9.14
N GLY A 233 1.88 7.55 -7.83
CA GLY A 233 0.94 8.49 -7.20
C GLY A 233 -0.53 8.24 -7.55
N VAL A 234 -0.82 7.35 -8.51
CA VAL A 234 -2.16 6.83 -8.78
C VAL A 234 -2.48 5.79 -7.71
N VAL A 235 -3.55 5.98 -6.97
CA VAL A 235 -3.95 5.09 -5.87
C VAL A 235 -5.19 4.34 -6.32
N ALA A 236 -5.15 3.00 -6.31
CA ALA A 236 -6.36 2.22 -6.50
C ALA A 236 -7.36 2.55 -5.38
N THR A 237 -8.61 2.79 -5.75
CA THR A 237 -9.65 3.05 -4.77
C THR A 237 -9.85 1.82 -3.87
N PRO A 238 -10.32 1.97 -2.62
CA PRO A 238 -10.59 0.83 -1.75
C PRO A 238 -11.54 -0.19 -2.37
N VAL A 239 -12.50 0.27 -3.18
CA VAL A 239 -13.43 -0.60 -3.92
C VAL A 239 -12.71 -1.44 -4.98
N GLN A 240 -11.78 -0.86 -5.73
CA GLN A 240 -10.99 -1.60 -6.72
C GLN A 240 -10.06 -2.63 -6.06
N ALA A 241 -9.48 -2.29 -4.91
CA ALA A 241 -8.68 -3.23 -4.14
C ALA A 241 -9.55 -4.39 -3.60
N GLN A 242 -10.71 -4.09 -3.02
CA GLN A 242 -11.65 -5.09 -2.52
C GLN A 242 -12.13 -6.03 -3.64
N GLU A 243 -12.46 -5.50 -4.82
CA GLU A 243 -12.89 -6.28 -5.98
C GLU A 243 -11.90 -7.41 -6.32
N VAL A 244 -10.61 -7.08 -6.37
CA VAL A 244 -9.57 -8.07 -6.68
C VAL A 244 -9.34 -9.03 -5.52
N HIS A 245 -9.34 -8.54 -4.28
CA HIS A 245 -9.14 -9.40 -3.11
C HIS A 245 -10.24 -10.46 -2.98
N VAL A 246 -11.51 -10.10 -3.19
CA VAL A 246 -12.64 -11.04 -3.23
C VAL A 246 -12.42 -12.09 -4.32
N ALA A 247 -12.07 -11.64 -5.52
CA ALA A 247 -11.84 -12.54 -6.66
C ALA A 247 -10.67 -13.52 -6.41
N VAL A 248 -9.59 -13.05 -5.77
CA VAL A 248 -8.46 -13.90 -5.35
C VAL A 248 -8.90 -14.91 -4.30
N ARG A 249 -9.70 -14.51 -3.32
CA ARG A 249 -10.22 -15.42 -2.28
C ARG A 249 -11.14 -16.48 -2.87
N ASP A 250 -12.04 -16.09 -3.78
CA ASP A 250 -12.89 -17.01 -4.52
C ASP A 250 -12.08 -17.98 -5.39
N TRP A 251 -11.00 -17.49 -6.01
CA TRP A 251 -10.08 -18.34 -6.75
C TRP A 251 -9.44 -19.40 -5.84
N LEU A 252 -8.93 -19.01 -4.66
CA LEU A 252 -8.38 -19.95 -3.68
C LEU A 252 -9.42 -20.99 -3.24
N LYS A 253 -10.66 -20.56 -3.01
CA LYS A 253 -11.76 -21.43 -2.57
C LYS A 253 -12.05 -22.51 -3.61
N ASN A 254 -12.05 -22.14 -4.88
CA ASN A 254 -12.40 -23.02 -6.00
C ASN A 254 -11.24 -23.88 -6.49
N ASN A 255 -9.99 -23.42 -6.36
CA ASN A 255 -8.83 -24.09 -6.93
C ASN A 255 -7.91 -24.74 -5.88
N VAL A 256 -8.05 -24.39 -4.61
CA VAL A 256 -7.26 -24.97 -3.51
C VAL A 256 -8.19 -25.62 -2.48
N SER A 257 -8.85 -24.82 -1.64
CA SER A 257 -9.91 -25.27 -0.73
C SER A 257 -10.57 -24.08 -0.04
N ALA A 258 -11.78 -24.29 0.49
CA ALA A 258 -12.47 -23.28 1.31
C ALA A 258 -11.69 -22.95 2.60
N GLU A 259 -10.98 -23.92 3.18
CA GLU A 259 -10.16 -23.71 4.36
C GLU A 259 -8.99 -22.76 4.06
N VAL A 260 -8.25 -23.02 2.97
CA VAL A 260 -7.14 -22.16 2.53
C VAL A 260 -7.65 -20.75 2.23
N ALA A 261 -8.75 -20.63 1.48
CA ALA A 261 -9.34 -19.33 1.16
C ALA A 261 -9.68 -18.49 2.41
N SER A 262 -10.17 -19.12 3.48
CA SER A 262 -10.51 -18.43 4.73
C SER A 262 -9.29 -18.03 5.57
N LYS A 263 -8.21 -18.83 5.52
CA LYS A 263 -7.02 -18.64 6.36
C LYS A 263 -5.93 -17.80 5.70
N THR A 264 -5.80 -17.89 4.39
CA THR A 264 -4.78 -17.14 3.64
C THR A 264 -5.06 -15.65 3.74
N ARG A 265 -4.03 -14.92 4.14
CA ARG A 265 -4.06 -13.46 4.21
C ARG A 265 -3.78 -12.90 2.83
N ILE A 266 -4.65 -12.00 2.38
CA ILE A 266 -4.52 -11.27 1.12
C ILE A 266 -4.30 -9.80 1.46
N ILE A 267 -3.06 -9.34 1.30
CA ILE A 267 -2.64 -7.98 1.64
C ILE A 267 -2.56 -7.10 0.39
N TYR A 268 -2.85 -5.82 0.56
CA TYR A 268 -2.81 -4.85 -0.53
C TYR A 268 -1.42 -4.20 -0.62
N GLY A 269 -0.79 -4.26 -1.78
CA GLY A 269 0.58 -3.80 -2.04
C GLY A 269 0.71 -2.61 -3.00
N GLY A 270 -0.36 -1.86 -3.25
CA GLY A 270 -0.30 -0.62 -4.01
C GLY A 270 0.26 0.57 -3.21
N SER A 271 0.03 1.81 -3.67
CA SER A 271 0.46 3.03 -2.97
C SER A 271 -0.29 3.25 -1.64
N VAL A 272 0.09 2.51 -0.59
CA VAL A 272 -0.42 2.66 0.78
C VAL A 272 0.41 3.69 1.55
N ASN A 273 -0.28 4.58 2.25
CA ASN A 273 0.32 5.59 3.12
C ASN A 273 -0.58 5.91 4.33
N GLY A 274 -0.10 6.77 5.22
CA GLY A 274 -0.84 7.16 6.43
C GLY A 274 -2.19 7.84 6.15
N GLY A 275 -2.40 8.40 4.95
CA GLY A 275 -3.64 9.06 4.56
C GLY A 275 -4.74 8.11 4.09
N ASN A 276 -4.41 6.93 3.54
CA ASN A 276 -5.39 6.03 2.92
C ASN A 276 -5.54 4.66 3.61
N CYS A 277 -4.57 4.24 4.43
CA CYS A 277 -4.56 2.91 5.06
C CYS A 277 -5.82 2.61 5.87
N ALA A 278 -6.37 3.60 6.59
CA ALA A 278 -7.54 3.41 7.44
C ALA A 278 -8.84 3.20 6.64
N GLU A 279 -8.89 3.62 5.37
CA GLU A 279 -10.02 3.38 4.49
C GLU A 279 -9.91 2.02 3.80
N LEU A 280 -8.70 1.66 3.38
CA LEU A 280 -8.39 0.34 2.82
C LEU A 280 -8.61 -0.78 3.84
N ALA A 281 -8.20 -0.59 5.10
CA ALA A 281 -8.37 -1.58 6.16
C ALA A 281 -9.85 -1.84 6.56
N LYS A 282 -10.81 -1.06 6.03
CA LYS A 282 -12.25 -1.30 6.24
C LYS A 282 -12.84 -2.26 5.21
N GLN A 283 -12.08 -2.64 4.17
CA GLN A 283 -12.56 -3.57 3.16
C GLN A 283 -12.46 -5.00 3.71
N GLU A 284 -13.52 -5.80 3.49
CA GLU A 284 -13.70 -7.09 4.17
C GLU A 284 -12.62 -8.12 3.83
N ASP A 285 -12.01 -8.04 2.64
CA ASP A 285 -11.03 -9.01 2.16
C ASP A 285 -9.59 -8.44 2.13
N ILE A 286 -9.37 -7.22 2.62
CA ILE A 286 -8.03 -6.64 2.76
C ILE A 286 -7.47 -7.00 4.14
N ASP A 287 -6.67 -8.07 4.19
CA ASP A 287 -6.10 -8.62 5.42
C ASP A 287 -4.80 -7.92 5.86
N GLY A 288 -4.45 -6.79 5.25
CA GLY A 288 -3.19 -6.11 5.54
C GLY A 288 -2.58 -5.35 4.37
N PHE A 289 -1.30 -4.99 4.51
CA PHE A 289 -0.56 -4.18 3.55
C PHE A 289 0.86 -4.67 3.27
N LEU A 290 1.31 -4.50 2.03
CA LEU A 290 2.73 -4.52 1.66
C LEU A 290 3.16 -3.10 1.27
N VAL A 291 3.84 -2.41 2.18
CA VAL A 291 4.12 -0.98 2.12
C VAL A 291 5.48 -0.72 1.48
N GLY A 292 5.52 0.06 0.40
CA GLY A 292 6.74 0.50 -0.27
C GLY A 292 7.37 1.73 0.41
N GLY A 293 7.34 2.89 -0.27
CA GLY A 293 8.05 4.11 0.16
C GLY A 293 7.75 4.56 1.59
N ALA A 294 6.48 4.51 2.02
CA ALA A 294 6.09 4.88 3.39
C ALA A 294 6.73 4.00 4.48
N SER A 295 7.26 2.82 4.14
CA SER A 295 7.97 1.96 5.09
C SER A 295 9.35 2.49 5.50
N LEU A 296 9.89 3.48 4.78
CA LEU A 296 11.21 4.07 5.04
C LEU A 296 11.17 5.24 6.04
N GLU A 297 9.98 5.73 6.40
CA GLU A 297 9.83 6.98 7.15
C GLU A 297 9.78 6.79 8.69
N GLY A 298 10.20 5.62 9.22
CA GLY A 298 10.11 5.29 10.66
C GLY A 298 8.68 5.08 11.17
N LEU A 299 7.74 5.66 10.44
CA LEU A 299 6.31 5.58 10.55
C LEU A 299 5.81 4.70 9.39
N ILE A 300 6.05 3.39 9.46
CA ILE A 300 4.93 2.51 9.09
C ILE A 300 3.86 2.96 10.09
N GLY A 301 2.94 3.83 9.64
CA GLY A 301 2.29 4.77 10.55
C GLY A 301 1.74 4.04 11.77
N THR A 302 1.85 4.63 12.96
CA THR A 302 1.04 4.15 14.10
C THR A 302 -0.42 3.91 13.67
N PRO A 303 -1.01 4.70 12.74
CA PRO A 303 -2.25 4.34 12.02
C PRO A 303 -2.28 3.00 11.26
N MET A 304 -1.21 2.65 10.54
CA MET A 304 -1.10 1.45 9.68
C MET A 304 -0.82 0.19 10.49
N LEU A 305 0.05 0.29 11.50
CA LEU A 305 0.36 -0.80 12.43
C LEU A 305 -0.73 -1.02 13.48
N ASN A 306 -1.62 -0.04 13.66
CA ASN A 306 -2.78 -0.11 14.55
C ASN A 306 -4.10 0.02 13.76
N ALA A 307 -4.09 -0.36 12.48
CA ALA A 307 -5.28 -0.44 11.66
C ALA A 307 -6.09 -1.68 12.09
N ASP A 308 -6.77 -1.57 13.23
CA ASP A 308 -7.72 -2.60 13.68
C ASP A 308 -9.01 -2.50 12.84
N PRO A 309 -9.40 -3.56 12.10
CA PRO A 309 -10.67 -3.59 11.35
C PRO A 309 -11.91 -3.43 12.26
N HIS A 310 -11.78 -3.67 13.57
CA HIS A 310 -12.85 -3.59 14.55
C HIS A 310 -12.89 -2.25 15.34
N LEU A 311 -11.85 -1.42 15.29
CA LEU A 311 -11.77 -0.14 16.02
C LEU A 311 -11.10 0.99 15.20
N PRO A 312 -11.81 1.61 14.23
CA PRO A 312 -11.31 2.76 13.47
C PRO A 312 -11.05 4.03 14.32
N SER A 313 -11.36 4.00 15.62
CA SER A 313 -11.19 5.13 16.54
C SER A 313 -9.78 5.32 17.10
N VAL A 314 -8.85 4.39 16.88
CA VAL A 314 -7.46 4.52 17.36
C VAL A 314 -6.64 5.46 16.46
N CYS A 315 -6.92 5.45 15.16
CA CYS A 315 -6.28 6.33 14.18
C CYS A 315 -6.54 7.83 14.46
N LEU A 316 -7.74 8.16 14.99
CA LEU A 316 -8.13 9.54 15.32
C LEU A 316 -7.64 10.06 16.68
N ARG A 317 -7.17 9.20 17.59
CA ARG A 317 -6.74 9.64 18.94
C ARG A 317 -5.29 10.10 19.01
N LEU A 318 -4.41 9.57 18.16
CA LEU A 318 -2.98 9.83 18.26
C LEU A 318 -2.51 11.06 17.48
N SER A 319 -3.34 11.60 16.58
CA SER A 319 -3.08 12.92 15.96
C SER A 319 -3.28 14.10 16.93
N ARG A 320 -3.85 13.86 18.14
CA ARG A 320 -4.13 14.91 19.14
C ARG A 320 -3.24 14.91 20.39
N GLU A 321 -2.35 13.92 20.57
CA GLU A 321 -1.51 13.81 21.79
C GLU A 321 -0.04 14.20 21.63
N LYS A 322 0.37 14.78 20.48
CA LYS A 322 1.68 15.45 20.37
C LYS A 322 1.59 16.94 20.71
N ALA A 323 1.27 17.23 21.96
CA ALA A 323 1.66 18.49 22.60
C ALA A 323 1.84 18.23 24.09
N LEU A 324 3.05 18.52 24.59
CA LEU A 324 3.49 18.46 25.99
C LEU A 324 4.12 17.12 26.44
N LEU A 325 5.41 16.95 26.13
CA LEU A 325 6.33 16.25 27.03
C LEU A 325 6.80 17.25 28.11
N PRO A 326 6.71 16.94 29.42
CA PRO A 326 7.40 17.72 30.44
C PRO A 326 8.82 17.19 30.66
N LEU A 327 9.79 18.10 30.60
CA LEU A 327 11.15 17.89 31.10
C LEU A 327 11.08 17.57 32.61
N ARG A 328 11.56 16.38 33.01
CA ARG A 328 11.85 16.06 34.42
C ARG A 328 13.28 16.51 34.72
N ASN A 329 13.42 17.50 35.60
CA ASN A 329 14.68 17.80 36.27
C ASN A 329 14.60 17.32 37.72
N THR A 330 15.67 16.68 38.19
CA THR A 330 15.79 16.10 39.52
C THR A 330 16.37 17.11 40.52
N ASN A 331 15.92 16.98 41.79
CA ASN A 331 16.50 17.49 43.05
C ASN A 331 16.87 18.98 43.18
N GLN A 332 16.18 19.69 44.08
CA GLN A 332 16.76 20.12 45.36
C GLN A 332 15.73 20.80 46.28
N ASP A 333 16.16 20.90 47.54
CA ASP A 333 15.43 20.94 48.80
C ASP A 333 15.03 22.36 49.27
N SER A 334 14.10 22.39 50.23
CA SER A 334 13.95 23.36 51.33
C SER A 334 13.13 24.68 51.21
N ARG A 335 12.02 24.68 51.99
CA ARG A 335 11.40 25.74 52.84
C ARG A 335 11.08 27.13 52.23
N ARG A 336 9.77 27.48 52.20
CA ARG A 336 9.07 28.45 53.09
C ARG A 336 7.65 28.79 52.60
N ARG A 337 6.74 28.98 53.55
CA ARG A 337 5.35 29.44 53.40
C ARG A 337 5.30 30.94 53.07
N TYR A 338 4.41 31.39 52.17
CA TYR A 338 3.32 32.36 52.39
C TYR A 338 2.80 33.02 51.09
N TYR A 339 1.48 33.26 51.08
CA TYR A 339 0.63 34.07 50.17
C TYR A 339 -0.20 33.36 49.07
N ARG A 340 -1.53 33.44 49.30
CA ARG A 340 -2.67 33.06 48.44
C ARG A 340 -2.98 34.18 47.44
N ALA A 341 -3.14 33.78 46.16
CA ALA A 341 -4.03 34.28 45.07
C ALA A 341 -4.06 35.79 44.70
N PRO A 342 -4.31 36.21 43.42
CA PRO A 342 -5.03 35.51 42.36
C PRO A 342 -4.42 35.69 40.93
N TRP A 343 -3.71 34.67 40.42
CA TRP A 343 -3.17 34.68 39.03
C TRP A 343 -3.91 33.77 38.05
N GLN A 344 -5.00 33.11 38.48
CA GLN A 344 -5.68 32.09 37.66
C GLN A 344 -6.83 32.60 36.77
N LEU A 345 -7.22 33.89 36.86
CA LEU A 345 -8.23 34.47 35.97
C LEU A 345 -7.65 35.22 34.76
N LEU A 346 -6.48 35.84 34.87
CA LEU A 346 -5.86 36.55 33.74
C LEU A 346 -5.25 35.61 32.69
N SER A 347 -4.73 34.43 33.10
CA SER A 347 -4.15 33.48 32.14
C SER A 347 -5.21 32.80 31.26
N LYS A 348 -6.43 32.59 31.76
CA LYS A 348 -7.52 31.94 31.01
C LYS A 348 -8.16 32.86 29.97
N LEU A 349 -8.12 34.17 30.16
CA LEU A 349 -8.66 35.14 29.20
C LEU A 349 -7.68 35.41 28.05
N LEU A 350 -6.38 35.50 28.33
CA LEU A 350 -5.34 35.65 27.30
C LEU A 350 -5.22 34.40 26.42
N LEU A 351 -5.35 33.20 27.01
CA LEU A 351 -5.27 31.94 26.26
C LEU A 351 -6.46 31.75 25.32
N ARG A 352 -7.66 32.25 25.66
CA ARG A 352 -8.85 32.18 24.79
C ARG A 352 -8.81 33.16 23.63
N LEU A 353 -8.21 34.34 23.81
CA LEU A 353 -7.99 35.31 22.72
C LEU A 353 -6.89 34.86 21.76
N LEU A 354 -5.83 34.21 22.26
CA LEU A 354 -4.81 33.57 21.42
C LEU A 354 -5.34 32.32 20.68
N PHE A 355 -6.25 31.55 21.29
CA PHE A 355 -6.86 30.39 20.63
C PHE A 355 -7.79 30.77 19.47
N LEU A 356 -8.42 31.96 19.53
CA LEU A 356 -9.30 32.41 18.44
C LEU A 356 -8.50 32.94 17.22
N CYS A 357 -7.24 33.36 17.40
CA CYS A 357 -6.34 33.71 16.30
C CYS A 357 -5.61 32.51 15.68
N LEU A 358 -5.53 31.37 16.37
CA LEU A 358 -4.79 30.19 15.93
C LEU A 358 -5.65 29.12 15.24
N VAL A 359 -6.97 29.31 15.13
CA VAL A 359 -7.90 28.34 14.51
C VAL A 359 -8.16 28.62 13.02
N THR A 360 -7.47 29.59 12.39
CA THR A 360 -7.61 29.90 10.96
C THR A 360 -6.30 29.82 10.16
N ARG A 361 -5.35 28.97 10.56
CA ARG A 361 -4.22 28.60 9.70
C ARG A 361 -4.06 27.09 9.71
N GLY A 362 -4.83 26.42 8.85
CA GLY A 362 -4.49 25.07 8.45
C GLY A 362 -3.09 25.12 7.84
N LEU A 363 -2.15 24.38 8.41
CA LEU A 363 -0.83 24.20 7.83
C LEU A 363 -1.04 23.54 6.46
N CYS A 364 -0.91 24.29 5.37
CA CYS A 364 -0.95 23.71 4.03
C CYS A 364 0.31 22.84 3.86
N ASP A 365 0.11 21.55 3.65
CA ASP A 365 1.16 20.59 3.33
C ASP A 365 1.54 20.72 1.85
N CYS A 366 2.28 21.77 1.53
CA CYS A 366 2.73 22.10 0.19
C CYS A 366 4.25 22.02 0.12
N SER A 367 4.75 21.20 -0.81
CA SER A 367 6.16 20.91 -1.01
C SER A 367 6.43 20.53 -2.47
N LEU A 368 7.70 20.40 -2.84
CA LEU A 368 8.12 20.17 -4.24
C LEU A 368 7.63 18.83 -4.81
N ASP A 369 7.46 17.81 -3.96
CA ASP A 369 6.86 16.51 -4.31
C ASP A 369 5.39 16.59 -4.73
N LYS A 370 4.74 17.76 -4.57
CA LYS A 370 3.39 18.01 -5.08
C LYS A 370 3.38 18.50 -6.52
N ILE A 371 4.53 18.72 -7.16
CA ILE A 371 4.63 18.92 -8.61
C ILE A 371 4.78 17.56 -9.27
N ASN A 372 3.69 17.03 -9.83
CA ASN A 372 3.70 15.74 -10.52
C ASN A 372 3.91 15.94 -12.01
N ILE A 373 4.79 15.14 -12.61
CA ILE A 373 5.10 15.18 -14.03
C ILE A 373 4.75 13.82 -14.62
N GLY A 374 3.75 13.77 -15.49
CA GLY A 374 3.40 12.59 -16.27
C GLY A 374 3.94 12.74 -17.68
N THR A 375 4.61 11.71 -18.19
CA THR A 375 5.08 11.65 -19.58
C THR A 375 4.50 10.43 -20.25
N VAL A 376 3.69 10.62 -21.30
CA VAL A 376 2.98 9.55 -22.00
C VAL A 376 3.35 9.57 -23.48
N ARG A 377 3.65 8.40 -24.05
CA ARG A 377 3.92 8.29 -25.49
C ARG A 377 2.63 8.54 -26.26
N SER A 378 2.62 9.48 -27.21
CA SER A 378 1.41 9.79 -27.98
C SER A 378 1.08 8.75 -29.06
N GLY A 379 2.06 7.92 -29.43
CA GLY A 379 1.98 6.97 -30.53
C GLY A 379 2.32 7.56 -31.90
N ARG A 380 2.57 8.88 -31.99
CA ARG A 380 3.05 9.55 -33.20
C ARG A 380 4.57 9.59 -33.25
N GLU A 381 5.11 9.68 -34.46
CA GLU A 381 6.52 9.95 -34.70
C GLU A 381 6.67 11.26 -35.46
N ILE A 382 7.57 12.12 -34.99
CA ILE A 382 7.88 13.42 -35.57
C ILE A 382 9.34 13.39 -35.98
N SER A 383 9.63 13.60 -37.26
CA SER A 383 10.99 13.56 -37.82
C SER A 383 11.79 12.30 -37.42
N GLY A 384 11.12 11.15 -37.34
CA GLY A 384 11.72 9.87 -36.96
C GLY A 384 12.00 9.69 -35.47
N GLN A 385 11.49 10.58 -34.62
CA GLN A 385 11.57 10.49 -33.16
C GLN A 385 10.16 10.28 -32.56
N ALA A 386 10.06 9.49 -31.50
CA ALA A 386 8.79 9.28 -30.80
C ALA A 386 8.31 10.58 -30.12
N GLU A 387 7.03 10.94 -30.32
CA GLU A 387 6.39 12.06 -29.63
C GLU A 387 5.90 11.64 -28.23
N TRP A 388 6.20 12.48 -27.25
CA TRP A 388 5.82 12.35 -25.85
C TRP A 388 4.99 13.56 -25.43
N ASN A 389 3.85 13.31 -24.79
CA ASN A 389 3.03 14.33 -24.15
C ASN A 389 3.39 14.39 -22.66
N VAL A 390 3.74 15.58 -22.20
CA VAL A 390 4.12 15.86 -20.82
C VAL A 390 3.03 16.71 -20.16
N THR A 391 2.58 16.28 -18.99
CA THR A 391 1.62 17.00 -18.15
C THR A 391 2.27 17.28 -16.80
N VAL A 392 2.41 18.55 -16.44
CA VAL A 392 2.94 19.00 -15.15
C VAL A 392 1.78 19.53 -14.31
N VAL A 393 1.50 18.92 -13.16
CA VAL A 393 0.36 19.25 -12.29
C VAL A 393 0.83 19.76 -10.94
N ASN A 394 0.26 20.87 -10.47
CA ASN A 394 0.41 21.32 -9.10
C ASN A 394 -0.68 20.69 -8.20
N ASN A 395 -0.33 19.61 -7.51
CA ASN A 395 -1.23 18.91 -6.58
C ASN A 395 -1.28 19.53 -5.18
N CYS A 396 -0.64 20.68 -4.98
CA CYS A 396 -0.70 21.43 -3.72
C CYS A 396 -1.89 22.40 -3.72
N GLN A 397 -2.40 22.73 -2.52
CA GLN A 397 -3.54 23.65 -2.33
C GLN A 397 -3.14 25.13 -2.45
N CYS A 398 -1.85 25.43 -2.56
CA CYS A 398 -1.27 26.75 -2.74
C CYS A 398 -0.70 26.88 -4.18
N PRO A 399 -0.77 28.06 -4.81
CA PRO A 399 -0.05 28.33 -6.04
C PRO A 399 1.46 28.15 -5.89
N GLN A 400 2.12 27.59 -6.90
CA GLN A 400 3.58 27.46 -6.96
C GLN A 400 4.12 28.18 -8.20
N SER A 401 5.13 29.03 -8.03
CA SER A 401 5.81 29.73 -9.13
C SER A 401 7.28 29.28 -9.25
N GLN A 402 8.00 29.79 -10.25
CA GLN A 402 9.43 29.50 -10.42
C GLN A 402 9.74 27.99 -10.43
N ILE A 403 8.85 27.19 -11.02
CA ILE A 403 8.99 25.74 -11.08
C ILE A 403 10.13 25.39 -12.04
N GLN A 404 11.21 24.84 -11.49
CA GLN A 404 12.38 24.39 -12.22
C GLN A 404 12.39 22.88 -12.32
N LEU A 405 12.65 22.36 -13.52
CA LEU A 405 12.75 20.95 -13.84
C LEU A 405 14.20 20.60 -14.20
N SER A 406 14.65 19.41 -13.83
CA SER A 406 15.89 18.85 -14.35
C SER A 406 15.70 18.51 -15.82
N CYS A 407 16.54 19.06 -16.69
CA CYS A 407 16.50 18.82 -18.12
C CYS A 407 17.90 18.72 -18.74
N THR A 408 18.84 18.13 -17.99
CA THR A 408 20.19 17.82 -18.44
C THR A 408 20.14 17.02 -19.74
N GLY A 409 20.81 17.52 -20.77
CA GLY A 409 20.82 16.87 -22.08
C GLY A 409 19.50 16.92 -22.85
N PHE A 410 18.47 17.63 -22.37
CA PHE A 410 17.17 17.71 -23.02
C PHE A 410 17.28 18.26 -24.45
N GLN A 411 16.75 17.49 -25.40
CA GLN A 411 16.74 17.77 -26.83
C GLN A 411 15.39 17.39 -27.40
N THR A 412 14.98 18.08 -28.46
CA THR A 412 13.78 17.70 -29.19
C THR A 412 13.90 18.19 -30.63
N VAL A 413 13.29 17.46 -31.56
CA VAL A 413 13.29 17.79 -32.98
C VAL A 413 12.34 18.93 -33.33
N GLU A 414 11.34 19.20 -32.49
CA GLU A 414 10.43 20.34 -32.64
C GLU A 414 10.60 21.33 -31.50
N ASN A 415 10.54 22.62 -31.82
CA ASN A 415 10.65 23.65 -30.79
C ASN A 415 9.41 23.64 -29.91
N ILE A 416 9.63 23.51 -28.60
CA ILE A 416 8.61 23.77 -27.59
C ILE A 416 8.45 25.28 -27.45
N ASP A 417 7.21 25.74 -27.25
CA ASP A 417 6.94 27.15 -26.96
C ASP A 417 7.76 27.60 -25.73
N PRO A 418 8.68 28.58 -25.89
CA PRO A 418 9.51 29.07 -24.79
C PRO A 418 8.71 29.68 -23.64
N SER A 419 7.46 30.06 -23.87
CA SER A 419 6.56 30.52 -22.81
C SER A 419 6.09 29.38 -21.90
N ILE A 420 6.13 28.13 -22.37
CA ILE A 420 5.74 26.93 -21.62
C ILE A 420 6.95 26.27 -20.96
N LEU A 421 8.05 26.07 -21.70
CA LEU A 421 9.26 25.47 -21.16
C LEU A 421 10.51 26.15 -21.75
N SER A 422 11.29 26.79 -20.89
CA SER A 422 12.51 27.50 -21.28
C SER A 422 13.74 26.84 -20.67
N LYS A 423 14.69 26.40 -21.53
CA LYS A 423 15.93 25.75 -21.10
C LYS A 423 16.96 26.77 -20.62
N GLN A 424 17.51 26.55 -19.42
CA GLN A 424 18.52 27.34 -18.74
C GLN A 424 19.65 26.41 -18.26
N GLY A 425 20.60 26.12 -19.15
CA GLY A 425 21.66 25.14 -18.89
C GLY A 425 21.10 23.72 -18.74
N ASP A 426 21.30 23.14 -17.56
CA ASP A 426 20.80 21.80 -17.19
C ASP A 426 19.41 21.82 -16.53
N THR A 427 18.81 23.00 -16.42
CA THR A 427 17.47 23.19 -15.81
C THR A 427 16.50 23.79 -16.83
N CYS A 428 15.21 23.51 -16.65
CA CYS A 428 14.15 24.05 -17.49
C CYS A 428 13.13 24.77 -16.61
N LEU A 429 12.82 26.02 -16.96
CA LEU A 429 11.85 26.84 -16.26
C LEU A 429 10.47 26.66 -16.90
N LEU A 430 9.49 26.23 -16.10
CA LEU A 430 8.11 26.05 -16.53
C LEU A 430 7.36 27.39 -16.53
N ILE A 431 6.47 27.60 -17.52
CA ILE A 431 5.58 28.76 -17.66
C ILE A 431 6.28 30.11 -17.47
N ASN A 432 7.55 30.20 -17.89
CA ASN A 432 8.45 31.33 -17.68
C ASN A 432 8.51 31.82 -16.20
N GLY A 433 8.37 30.88 -15.26
CA GLY A 433 8.38 31.14 -13.82
C GLY A 433 7.08 31.71 -13.25
N SER A 434 6.01 31.77 -14.05
CA SER A 434 4.66 32.17 -13.62
C SER A 434 4.09 31.20 -12.57
N SER A 435 3.03 31.63 -11.89
CA SER A 435 2.37 30.79 -10.88
C SER A 435 1.46 29.74 -11.54
N LEU A 436 1.71 28.47 -11.24
CA LEU A 436 0.79 27.38 -11.47
C LEU A 436 -0.18 27.29 -10.30
N LEU A 437 -1.46 27.53 -10.56
CA LEU A 437 -2.50 27.54 -9.53
C LEU A 437 -2.69 26.14 -8.91
N ALA A 438 -3.34 26.11 -7.74
CA ALA A 438 -3.68 24.85 -7.08
C ALA A 438 -4.53 23.96 -7.99
N SER A 439 -4.15 22.69 -8.11
CA SER A 439 -4.79 21.68 -8.97
C SER A 439 -4.79 22.01 -10.46
N ALA A 440 -4.02 23.00 -10.91
CA ALA A 440 -3.85 23.32 -12.33
C ALA A 440 -2.72 22.50 -12.96
N SER A 441 -2.82 22.29 -14.28
CA SER A 441 -1.81 21.59 -15.08
C SER A 441 -1.28 22.46 -16.22
N VAL A 442 -0.07 22.11 -16.68
CA VAL A 442 0.57 22.64 -17.88
C VAL A 442 0.93 21.45 -18.75
N ASP A 443 0.48 21.49 -20.00
CA ASP A 443 0.71 20.43 -20.97
C ASP A 443 1.64 20.92 -22.08
N PHE A 444 2.57 20.08 -22.51
CA PHE A 444 3.39 20.30 -23.70
C PHE A 444 3.82 18.96 -24.29
N SER A 445 4.26 18.98 -25.55
CA SER A 445 4.77 17.79 -26.24
C SER A 445 6.21 18.02 -26.70
N TYR A 446 7.00 16.94 -26.73
CA TYR A 446 8.32 16.94 -27.33
C TYR A 446 8.53 15.63 -28.08
N ALA A 447 9.37 15.65 -29.12
CA ALA A 447 9.75 14.44 -29.85
C ALA A 447 11.23 14.14 -29.67
N TRP A 448 11.53 12.99 -29.06
CA TRP A 448 12.87 12.44 -28.82
C TRP A 448 12.80 11.00 -28.30
N ASP A 449 13.78 10.17 -28.64
CA ASP A 449 13.91 8.79 -28.15
C ASP A 449 15.37 8.52 -27.70
N PRO A 450 15.61 8.05 -26.46
CA PRO A 450 14.66 7.70 -25.40
C PRO A 450 13.96 8.91 -24.74
N PRO A 451 12.84 8.72 -24.00
CA PRO A 451 12.19 9.80 -23.29
C PRO A 451 13.10 10.43 -22.22
N PHE A 452 12.96 11.74 -22.00
CA PHE A 452 13.65 12.44 -20.93
C PHE A 452 12.90 12.28 -19.61
N LEU A 453 13.66 12.01 -18.55
CA LEU A 453 13.16 12.02 -17.19
C LEU A 453 13.23 13.46 -16.64
N LEU A 454 12.12 14.19 -16.77
CA LEU A 454 11.97 15.51 -16.17
C LEU A 454 11.61 15.36 -14.68
N LEU A 455 12.42 15.94 -13.79
CA LEU A 455 12.20 15.88 -12.34
C LEU A 455 12.07 17.29 -11.75
N PRO A 456 11.14 17.55 -10.81
CA PRO A 456 11.10 18.82 -10.11
C PRO A 456 12.39 19.06 -9.31
N LEU A 457 13.01 20.23 -9.47
CA LEU A 457 14.24 20.64 -8.76
C LEU A 457 13.98 21.73 -7.72
N ALA A 458 13.12 22.70 -8.05
CA ALA A 458 12.77 23.81 -7.16
C ALA A 458 11.42 24.41 -7.54
N SER A 459 10.75 25.04 -6.56
CA SER A 459 9.58 25.89 -6.76
C SER A 459 9.46 26.89 -5.61
N VAL A 460 8.66 27.95 -5.79
CA VAL A 460 8.33 28.95 -4.77
C VAL A 460 6.84 28.84 -4.47
N ILE A 461 6.50 28.58 -3.21
CA ILE A 461 5.11 28.39 -2.76
C ILE A 461 4.54 29.72 -2.27
N HIS A 462 3.32 30.06 -2.71
CA HIS A 462 2.66 31.30 -2.35
C HIS A 462 1.39 31.07 -1.52
N GLY A 463 1.24 31.79 -0.41
CA GLY A 463 -0.07 31.99 0.23
C GLY A 463 -0.66 30.75 0.91
N CYS A 464 0.16 30.00 1.63
CA CYS A 464 -0.27 29.05 2.66
C CYS A 464 -0.38 29.76 4.04
#